data_AF-A0A3P1W1C8-F1
#
_entry.id   AF-A0A3P1W1C8-F1
#
_cell.length_a   1.000
_cell.length_b   1.000
_cell.length_c   1.000
_cell.angle_alpha   90.00
_cell.angle_beta   90.00
_cell.angle_gamma   90.00
#
_symmetry.space_group_name_H-M   'P 1'
#
loop_
_entity.id
_entity.type
_entity.pdbx_description
1 polymer ?
#
loop_
_entity_poly.entity_id
_entity_poly.type
_entity_poly.pdbx_seq_one_letter_code
_entity_poly.pdbx_strand_id
1 'polypeptide(L)'
;MKLLTNNPKFLNYVNKGIEVDFREVSYLKILEIARDYVHKNYEILTHPMYGSVKPNETLYRSVVLEPKDTLDINSVNLISHAIETFIKFRKNKETPLWQENIKEDFSVIDHDLITNAIERIIK
;
A
#
# COMPACT_ATOMS: atom_id res chain seq x y z
N MET A 1 13.36 4.91 -5.23
CA MET A 1 11.96 4.56 -4.91
C MET A 1 11.87 3.97 -3.51
N LYS A 2 10.68 3.99 -2.90
CA LYS A 2 10.39 3.43 -1.57
C LYS A 2 9.14 2.55 -1.66
N LEU A 3 9.18 1.37 -1.05
CA LEU A 3 8.04 0.48 -0.86
C LEU A 3 7.56 0.61 0.59
N LEU A 4 6.49 1.35 0.83
CA LEU A 4 5.83 1.41 2.13
C LEU A 4 4.87 0.23 2.25
N THR A 5 4.99 -0.61 3.28
CA THR A 5 4.16 -1.82 3.40
C THR A 5 4.00 -2.29 4.84
N ASN A 6 2.87 -2.94 5.16
CA ASN A 6 2.70 -3.71 6.39
C ASN A 6 2.77 -5.23 6.17
N ASN A 7 3.13 -5.67 4.97
CA ASN A 7 3.16 -7.07 4.60
C ASN A 7 4.56 -7.67 4.89
N PRO A 8 4.68 -8.62 5.84
CA PRO A 8 5.97 -9.15 6.27
C PRO A 8 6.72 -9.92 5.17
N LYS A 9 6.04 -10.34 4.09
CA LYS A 9 6.72 -10.97 2.94
C LYS A 9 7.76 -10.08 2.29
N PHE A 10 7.64 -8.75 2.41
CA PHE A 10 8.61 -7.82 1.86
C PHE A 10 9.86 -7.61 2.73
N LEU A 11 9.93 -8.18 3.95
CA LEU A 11 11.12 -8.03 4.81
C LEU A 11 12.41 -8.55 4.15
N ASN A 12 12.29 -9.58 3.32
CA ASN A 12 13.40 -10.16 2.56
C ASN A 12 13.39 -9.74 1.08
N TYR A 13 12.63 -8.71 0.71
CA TYR A 13 12.53 -8.27 -0.68
C TYR A 13 13.82 -7.57 -1.11
N VAL A 14 14.49 -8.15 -2.10
CA VAL A 14 15.76 -7.62 -2.62
C VAL A 14 15.56 -7.17 -4.06
N ASN A 15 15.50 -5.85 -4.26
CA ASN A 15 15.50 -5.25 -5.59
C ASN A 15 16.36 -3.98 -5.58
N LYS A 16 17.28 -3.86 -6.56
CA LYS A 16 18.22 -2.75 -6.64
C LYS A 16 17.45 -1.45 -6.94
N GLY A 17 17.42 -0.52 -5.98
CA GLY A 17 16.86 0.82 -6.17
C GLY A 17 15.52 1.09 -5.49
N ILE A 18 14.99 0.11 -4.74
CA ILE A 18 13.81 0.30 -3.90
C ILE A 18 14.14 0.02 -2.43
N GLU A 19 13.88 1.01 -1.59
CA GLU A 19 14.00 0.89 -0.14
C GLU A 19 12.69 0.34 0.43
N VAL A 20 12.75 -0.75 1.20
CA VAL A 20 11.56 -1.28 1.89
C VAL A 20 11.37 -0.55 3.21
N ASP A 21 10.26 0.18 3.33
CA ASP A 21 9.77 0.80 4.57
C ASP A 21 8.64 -0.08 5.14
N PHE A 22 9.03 -1.10 5.90
CA PHE A 22 8.09 -1.99 6.58
C PHE A 22 7.56 -1.37 7.87
N ARG A 23 6.24 -1.40 8.07
CA ARG A 23 5.55 -0.91 9.26
C ARG A 23 4.55 -1.94 9.76
N GLU A 24 4.74 -2.45 10.97
CA GLU A 24 3.78 -3.35 11.62
C GLU A 24 2.55 -2.57 12.13
N VAL A 25 1.72 -2.12 11.19
CA VAL A 25 0.54 -1.29 11.43
C VAL A 25 -0.64 -1.73 10.57
N SER A 26 -1.82 -1.17 10.81
CA SER A 26 -3.02 -1.49 10.03
C SER A 26 -2.95 -0.97 8.59
N TYR A 27 -3.77 -1.54 7.69
CA TYR A 27 -3.98 -1.02 6.33
C TYR A 27 -4.21 0.50 6.36
N LEU A 28 -5.20 0.98 7.12
CA LEU A 28 -5.49 2.43 7.19
C LEU A 28 -4.25 3.23 7.55
N LYS A 29 -3.44 2.74 8.49
CA LYS A 29 -2.24 3.44 8.90
C LYS A 29 -1.18 3.50 7.80
N ILE A 30 -1.06 2.48 6.96
CA ILE A 30 -0.24 2.54 5.73
C ILE A 30 -0.72 3.66 4.80
N LEU A 31 -2.03 3.80 4.58
CA LEU A 31 -2.55 4.89 3.75
C LEU A 31 -2.28 6.27 4.36
N GLU A 32 -2.41 6.43 5.67
CA GLU A 32 -2.08 7.68 6.37
C GLU A 32 -0.59 8.02 6.26
N ILE A 33 0.30 7.03 6.42
CA ILE A 33 1.75 7.23 6.26
C ILE A 33 2.08 7.59 4.81
N ALA A 34 1.44 6.93 3.82
CA ALA A 34 1.60 7.28 2.41
C ALA A 34 1.17 8.73 2.15
N ARG A 35 0.06 9.19 2.75
CA ARG A 35 -0.37 10.59 2.68
C ARG A 35 0.69 11.51 3.26
N ASP A 36 1.27 11.17 4.41
CA ASP A 36 2.31 11.99 5.03
C ASP A 36 3.58 12.06 4.18
N TYR A 37 3.92 10.99 3.44
CA TYR A 37 4.97 11.02 2.42
C TYR A 37 4.61 11.94 1.26
N VAL A 38 3.39 11.87 0.74
CA VAL A 38 2.94 12.75 -0.35
C VAL A 38 3.10 14.22 0.03
N HIS A 39 2.72 14.61 1.25
CA HIS A 39 2.91 15.97 1.76
C HIS A 39 4.39 16.36 1.99
N LYS A 40 5.31 15.40 1.93
CA LYS A 40 6.76 15.61 1.92
C LYS A 40 7.34 15.54 0.51
N ASN A 41 6.53 15.86 -0.51
CA ASN A 41 6.87 15.82 -1.93
C ASN A 41 7.25 14.42 -2.43
N TYR A 42 6.51 13.38 -2.05
CA TYR A 42 6.59 12.08 -2.73
C TYR A 42 5.43 11.92 -3.71
N GLU A 43 5.68 11.31 -4.86
CA GLU A 43 4.63 10.82 -5.75
C GLU A 43 4.31 9.35 -5.45
N ILE A 44 3.07 8.95 -5.71
CA ILE A 44 2.59 7.57 -5.63
C ILE A 44 2.70 6.93 -7.01
N LEU A 45 3.47 5.84 -7.09
CA LEU A 45 3.72 5.09 -8.33
C LEU A 45 2.75 3.92 -8.53
N THR A 46 2.08 3.47 -7.47
CA THR A 46 1.10 2.38 -7.51
C THR A 46 -0.24 2.83 -6.94
N HIS A 47 -1.33 2.58 -7.67
CA HIS A 47 -2.68 2.92 -7.20
C HIS A 47 -2.96 2.29 -5.82
N PRO A 48 -3.18 3.04 -4.73
CA PRO A 48 -3.29 2.47 -3.38
C PRO A 48 -4.47 1.51 -3.17
N MET A 49 -5.43 1.52 -4.09
CA MET A 49 -6.57 0.59 -4.11
C MET A 49 -6.41 -0.38 -5.29
N TYR A 50 -5.55 -1.38 -5.14
CA TYR A 50 -5.38 -2.46 -6.11
C TYR A 50 -5.96 -3.78 -5.58
N GLY A 51 -6.13 -4.72 -6.51
CA GLY A 51 -6.72 -6.03 -6.26
C GLY A 51 -8.25 -5.99 -6.27
N SER A 52 -8.86 -7.17 -6.35
CA SER A 52 -10.32 -7.35 -6.31
C SER A 52 -10.87 -7.52 -4.89
N VAL A 53 -10.00 -7.75 -3.90
CA VAL A 53 -10.38 -7.90 -2.49
C VAL A 53 -10.78 -6.55 -1.93
N LYS A 54 -11.92 -6.49 -1.23
CA LYS A 54 -12.41 -5.23 -0.69
C LYS A 54 -11.45 -4.69 0.38
N PRO A 55 -11.35 -3.37 0.55
CA PRO A 55 -10.39 -2.77 1.46
C PRO A 55 -10.63 -3.16 2.92
N ASN A 56 -11.88 -3.38 3.31
CA ASN A 56 -12.24 -3.87 4.63
C ASN A 56 -12.07 -5.39 4.79
N GLU A 57 -11.71 -6.15 3.77
CA GLU A 57 -11.53 -7.61 3.87
C GLU A 57 -10.06 -8.00 4.04
N THR A 58 -9.12 -7.31 3.39
CA THR A 58 -7.68 -7.62 3.52
C THR A 58 -7.00 -6.84 4.65
N LEU A 59 -5.96 -7.44 5.23
CA LEU A 59 -5.13 -6.85 6.29
C LEU A 59 -3.92 -6.09 5.73
N TYR A 60 -3.48 -6.45 4.52
CA TYR A 60 -2.23 -6.00 3.97
C TYR A 60 -2.42 -4.91 2.91
N ARG A 61 -1.48 -3.98 2.92
CA ARG A 61 -1.38 -2.94 1.91
C ARG A 61 0.06 -2.48 1.77
N SER A 62 0.39 -2.17 0.52
CA SER A 62 1.68 -1.65 0.10
C SER A 62 1.48 -0.48 -0.85
N VAL A 63 2.39 0.49 -0.84
CA VAL A 63 2.38 1.64 -1.76
C VAL A 63 3.81 1.93 -2.17
N VAL A 64 4.06 2.01 -3.48
CA VAL A 64 5.34 2.44 -4.01
C VAL A 64 5.34 3.96 -4.17
N LEU A 65 6.38 4.60 -3.66
CA LEU A 65 6.55 6.04 -3.60
C LEU A 65 7.90 6.45 -4.20
N GLU A 66 7.98 7.65 -4.77
CA GLU A 66 9.23 8.25 -5.23
C GLU A 66 9.32 9.72 -4.81
N PRO A 67 10.45 10.20 -4.28
CA PRO A 67 10.63 11.62 -3.98
C PRO A 67 10.60 12.48 -5.25
N LYS A 68 10.02 13.67 -5.12
CA LYS A 68 9.95 14.74 -6.11
C LYS A 68 10.38 16.07 -5.49
N ASP A 69 10.69 17.02 -6.35
CA ASP A 69 11.02 18.40 -5.93
C ASP A 69 9.77 19.20 -5.53
N THR A 70 8.61 18.84 -6.08
CA THR A 70 7.35 19.55 -5.88
C THR A 70 6.23 18.59 -5.49
N LEU A 71 5.22 19.12 -4.79
CA LEU A 71 4.02 18.37 -4.44
C LEU A 71 3.28 17.86 -5.68
N ASP A 72 3.03 16.56 -5.75
CA ASP A 72 2.21 15.96 -6.81
C ASP A 72 0.72 15.96 -6.41
N ILE A 73 -0.05 16.85 -7.03
CA ILE A 73 -1.49 17.02 -6.74
C ILE A 73 -2.29 15.77 -7.08
N ASN A 74 -1.85 14.99 -8.09
CA ASN A 74 -2.51 13.73 -8.43
C ASN A 74 -2.39 12.72 -7.29
N SER A 75 -1.20 12.57 -6.70
CA SER A 75 -0.95 11.72 -5.54
C SER A 75 -1.74 12.18 -4.32
N VAL A 76 -1.88 13.50 -4.10
CA VAL A 76 -2.74 14.06 -3.03
C VAL A 76 -4.19 13.60 -3.19
N ASN A 77 -4.75 13.75 -4.40
CA ASN A 77 -6.12 13.34 -4.68
C ASN A 77 -6.29 11.83 -4.56
N LEU A 78 -5.32 11.07 -5.10
CA LEU A 78 -5.32 9.62 -5.12
C LEU A 78 -5.32 9.02 -3.71
N ILE A 79 -4.42 9.49 -2.83
CA ILE A 79 -4.35 8.98 -1.47
C ILE A 79 -5.54 9.40 -0.61
N SER A 80 -6.05 10.62 -0.82
CA SER A 80 -7.25 11.11 -0.14
C SER A 80 -8.47 10.25 -0.49
N HIS A 81 -8.64 9.93 -1.79
CA HIS A 81 -9.72 9.07 -2.24
C HIS A 81 -9.59 7.63 -1.72
N ALA A 82 -8.37 7.09 -1.67
CA ALA A 82 -8.10 5.76 -1.13
C ALA A 82 -8.49 5.67 0.36
N ILE A 83 -8.10 6.66 1.17
CA ILE A 83 -8.46 6.74 2.59
C ILE A 83 -9.97 6.85 2.76
N GLU A 84 -10.63 7.75 2.03
CA GLU A 84 -12.08 7.93 2.09
C GLU A 84 -12.82 6.63 1.74
N THR A 85 -12.38 5.96 0.68
CA THR A 85 -12.93 4.68 0.23
C THR A 85 -12.77 3.62 1.31
N PHE A 86 -11.56 3.46 1.87
CA PHE A 86 -11.32 2.51 2.96
C PHE A 86 -12.25 2.75 4.16
N ILE A 87 -12.41 4.01 4.58
CA ILE A 87 -13.30 4.39 5.69
C ILE A 87 -14.75 4.03 5.38
N LYS A 88 -15.23 4.29 4.16
CA LYS A 88 -16.59 3.91 3.72
C LYS A 88 -16.82 2.40 3.83
N PHE A 89 -15.86 1.60 3.34
CA PHE A 89 -15.96 0.13 3.43
C PHE A 89 -15.92 -0.37 4.88
N ARG A 90 -15.03 0.17 5.71
CA ARG A 90 -14.94 -0.19 7.14
C ARG A 90 -16.20 0.18 7.92
N LYS A 91 -16.83 1.32 7.60
CA LYS A 91 -18.10 1.74 8.21
C LYS A 91 -19.23 0.77 7.87
N ASN A 92 -19.22 0.21 6.67
CA ASN A 92 -20.24 -0.77 6.24
C ASN A 92 -20.03 -2.14 6.89
N LYS A 93 -18.78 -2.60 7.01
CA LYS A 93 -18.43 -3.87 7.65
C LYS A 93 -17.00 -3.84 8.14
N GLU A 94 -16.80 -4.20 9.40
CA GLU A 94 -15.45 -4.33 9.97
C GLU A 94 -14.65 -5.45 9.30
N THR A 95 -13.33 -5.36 9.42
CA THR A 95 -12.44 -6.40 8.92
C THR A 95 -12.57 -7.65 9.77
N PRO A 96 -12.90 -8.81 9.18
CA PRO A 96 -13.01 -10.04 9.92
C PRO A 96 -11.69 -10.42 10.61
N LEU A 97 -11.81 -11.11 11.74
CA LEU A 97 -10.68 -11.80 12.35
C LEU A 97 -10.40 -13.06 11.53
N TRP A 98 -9.45 -12.94 10.60
CA TRP A 98 -9.08 -14.04 9.71
C TRP A 98 -8.19 -15.06 10.40
N GLN A 99 -8.38 -16.33 10.03
CA GLN A 99 -7.46 -17.41 10.36
C GLN A 99 -6.13 -17.21 9.65
N GLU A 100 -5.04 -17.78 10.20
CA GLU A 100 -3.69 -17.51 9.74
C GLU A 100 -3.45 -17.88 8.27
N ASN A 101 -4.04 -18.98 7.79
CA ASN A 101 -3.99 -19.38 6.39
C ASN A 101 -4.61 -18.32 5.46
N ILE A 102 -5.72 -17.69 5.86
CA ILE A 102 -6.37 -16.65 5.04
C ILE A 102 -5.55 -15.35 5.07
N LYS A 103 -4.90 -15.05 6.20
CA LYS A 103 -3.94 -13.92 6.24
C LYS A 103 -2.79 -14.18 5.27
N GLU A 104 -2.23 -15.38 5.28
CA GLU A 104 -1.17 -15.76 4.36
C GLU A 104 -1.59 -15.61 2.90
N ASP A 105 -2.81 -16.02 2.53
CA ASP A 105 -3.36 -15.81 1.18
C ASP A 105 -3.41 -14.31 0.81
N PHE A 106 -3.90 -13.44 1.70
CA PHE A 106 -3.89 -12.01 1.46
C PHE A 106 -2.48 -11.43 1.33
N SER A 107 -1.52 -11.97 2.11
CA SER A 107 -0.12 -11.57 2.06
C SER A 107 0.51 -11.95 0.72
N VAL A 108 0.22 -13.14 0.18
CA VAL A 108 0.67 -13.57 -1.16
C VAL A 108 0.07 -12.67 -2.24
N ILE A 109 -1.25 -12.43 -2.21
CA ILE A 109 -1.93 -11.58 -3.20
C ILE A 109 -1.32 -10.18 -3.24
N ASP A 110 -1.13 -9.56 -2.08
CA ASP A 110 -0.53 -8.23 -1.95
C ASP A 110 0.91 -8.22 -2.49
N HIS A 111 1.70 -9.21 -2.10
CA HIS A 111 3.10 -9.35 -2.51
C HIS A 111 3.23 -9.47 -4.03
N ASP A 112 2.44 -10.34 -4.65
CA ASP A 112 2.54 -10.62 -6.08
C ASP A 112 2.07 -9.44 -6.93
N LEU A 113 0.97 -8.78 -6.56
CA LEU A 113 0.49 -7.61 -7.29
C LEU A 113 1.52 -6.47 -7.29
N ILE A 114 2.16 -6.24 -6.15
CA ILE A 114 3.12 -5.15 -5.98
C ILE A 114 4.46 -5.47 -6.61
N THR A 115 4.94 -6.71 -6.49
CA THR A 115 6.17 -7.14 -7.17
C THR A 115 6.02 -6.98 -8.69
N ASN A 116 4.91 -7.44 -9.26
CA ASN A 116 4.61 -7.24 -10.68
C ASN A 116 4.51 -5.75 -11.07
N ALA A 117 3.98 -4.90 -10.21
CA ALA A 117 3.91 -3.46 -10.47
C ALA A 117 5.31 -2.81 -10.46
N ILE A 118 6.15 -3.15 -9.48
CA ILE A 118 7.53 -2.66 -9.37
C ILE A 118 8.34 -3.07 -10.61
N GLU A 119 8.22 -4.33 -11.06
CA GLU A 119 8.91 -4.81 -12.26
C GLU A 119 8.52 -4.01 -13.52
N ARG A 120 7.26 -3.58 -13.64
CA ARG A 120 6.80 -2.75 -14.76
C ARG A 120 7.29 -1.30 -14.68
N ILE A 121 7.51 -0.77 -13.48
CA ILE A 121 8.01 0.59 -13.25
C ILE A 121 9.51 0.69 -13.53
N ILE A 122 10.28 -0.36 -13.17
CA ILE A 122 11.74 -0.38 -13.32
C ILE A 122 12.19 -0.69 -14.75
N LYS A 123 11.32 -1.31 -15.56
CA LYS A 123 11.61 -1.67 -16.95
C LYS A 123 11.67 -0.46 -17.88
#